data_AF-A0A2X3DG13-F1
#
_entry.id   AF-A0A2X3DG13-F1
#
_cell.length_a   1.000
_cell.length_b   1.000
_cell.length_c   1.000
_cell.angle_alpha   90.00
_cell.angle_beta   90.00
_cell.angle_gamma   90.00
#
_symmetry.space_group_name_H-M   'P 1'
#
loop_
_entity.id
_entity.type
_entity.pdbx_description
1 polymer ?
#
loop_
_entity_poly.entity_id
_entity_poly.type
_entity_poly.pdbx_seq_one_letter_code
_entity_poly.pdbx_strand_id
1 'polypeptide(L)'
;MVRNARKGAGIVISNPQPWYASLSNLSVKVNGTSRELNVDMVPPFSSRTFWIPGNVSANSLNGTVTVTVVNDQGARISERYHVAEG
;
A
#
# COMPACT_ATOMS: atom_id res chain seq x y z
N MET A 1 -4.83 5.09 5.83
CA MET A 1 -3.90 5.77 4.89
C MET A 1 -3.20 6.91 5.61
N VAL A 2 -2.16 7.54 5.05
CA VAL A 2 -1.48 8.71 5.65
C VAL A 2 -1.38 9.89 4.68
N ARG A 3 -1.16 11.09 5.22
CA ARG A 3 -0.94 12.32 4.45
C ARG A 3 0.46 12.90 4.67
N ASN A 4 0.96 13.55 3.63
CA ASN A 4 2.15 14.37 3.68
C ASN A 4 1.97 15.60 2.78
N ALA A 5 2.32 16.78 3.28
CA ALA A 5 2.12 18.04 2.57
C ALA A 5 2.88 18.13 1.22
N ARG A 6 4.00 17.41 1.07
CA ARG A 6 4.81 17.41 -0.16
C ARG A 6 4.56 16.20 -1.04
N LYS A 7 4.26 15.04 -0.45
CA LYS A 7 4.12 13.76 -1.16
C LYS A 7 2.66 13.35 -1.42
N GLY A 8 1.69 14.04 -0.84
CA GLY A 8 0.27 13.72 -0.97
C GLY A 8 -0.16 12.57 -0.07
N ALA A 9 -0.98 11.66 -0.60
CA ALA A 9 -1.52 10.52 0.13
C ALA A 9 -0.62 9.28 0.00
N GLY A 10 -0.54 8.47 1.06
CA GLY A 10 0.26 7.25 1.08
C GLY A 10 -0.43 6.08 1.77
N ILE A 11 -0.05 4.87 1.37
CA ILE A 11 -0.43 3.62 2.03
C ILE A 11 0.71 3.20 2.94
N VAL A 12 0.43 3.04 4.23
CA VAL A 12 1.39 2.47 5.18
C VAL A 12 1.15 0.97 5.25
N ILE A 13 2.20 0.20 5.00
CA ILE A 13 2.21 -1.24 5.22
C ILE A 13 3.16 -1.50 6.38
N SER A 14 2.63 -2.10 7.44
CA SER A 14 3.39 -2.53 8.61
C SER A 14 3.60 -4.02 8.55
N ASN A 15 4.84 -4.45 8.70
CA ASN A 15 5.22 -5.85 8.80
C ASN A 15 5.59 -6.19 10.24
N PRO A 16 4.69 -6.78 11.05
CA PRO A 16 5.00 -7.18 12.42
C PRO A 16 5.75 -8.51 12.51
N GLN A 17 6.13 -9.12 11.38
CA GLN A 17 6.68 -10.47 11.32
C GLN A 17 8.23 -10.46 11.32
N PRO A 18 8.90 -11.55 11.74
CA PRO A 18 10.36 -11.66 11.79
C PRO A 18 11.03 -11.92 10.41
N TRP A 19 10.31 -11.76 9.31
CA TRP A 19 10.78 -12.02 7.94
C TRP A 19 10.42 -10.87 7.00
N TYR A 20 11.13 -10.74 5.88
CA TYR A 20 10.86 -9.71 4.88
C TYR A 20 9.57 -10.00 4.11
N ALA A 21 8.66 -9.04 4.04
CA ALA A 21 7.47 -9.14 3.21
C ALA A 21 7.79 -8.65 1.79
N SER A 22 7.94 -9.58 0.85
CA SER A 22 8.20 -9.28 -0.57
C SER A 22 6.92 -8.87 -1.28
N LEU A 23 6.71 -7.57 -1.46
CA LEU A 23 5.57 -7.05 -2.21
C LEU A 23 5.85 -7.13 -3.71
N SER A 24 4.89 -7.63 -4.48
CA SER A 24 4.98 -7.72 -5.94
C SER A 24 3.94 -6.88 -6.68
N ASN A 25 2.88 -6.46 -6.00
CA ASN A 25 1.93 -5.49 -6.51
C ASN A 25 1.27 -4.76 -5.33
N LEU A 26 0.99 -3.48 -5.54
CA LEU A 26 0.11 -2.69 -4.68
C LEU A 26 -0.76 -1.82 -5.57
N SER A 27 -2.05 -2.13 -5.60
CA SER A 27 -3.04 -1.39 -6.38
C SER A 27 -4.00 -0.68 -5.45
N VAL A 28 -4.20 0.61 -5.71
CA VAL A 28 -5.03 1.49 -4.89
C VAL A 28 -6.16 2.03 -5.75
N LYS A 29 -7.40 1.76 -5.36
CA LYS A 29 -8.60 2.34 -5.97
C LYS A 29 -9.18 3.43 -5.07
N VAL A 30 -9.09 4.68 -5.51
CA VAL A 30 -9.64 5.87 -4.83
C VAL A 30 -10.43 6.69 -5.83
N ASN A 31 -11.60 7.18 -5.45
CA ASN A 31 -12.49 7.97 -6.32
C ASN A 31 -12.76 7.28 -7.68
N GLY A 32 -12.96 5.95 -7.66
CA GLY A 32 -13.22 5.15 -8.86
C GLY A 32 -11.98 4.86 -9.73
N THR A 33 -10.85 5.55 -9.51
CA THR A 33 -9.62 5.38 -10.30
C THR A 33 -8.68 4.40 -9.62
N SER A 34 -8.18 3.42 -10.37
CA SER A 34 -7.14 2.49 -9.90
C SER A 34 -5.75 3.02 -10.25
N ARG A 35 -4.81 2.93 -9.32
CA ARG A 35 -3.40 3.28 -9.50
C ARG A 35 -2.52 2.18 -8.95
N GLU A 36 -1.59 1.70 -9.75
CA GLU A 36 -0.53 0.82 -9.27
C GLU A 36 0.61 1.64 -8.68
N LEU A 37 1.15 1.18 -7.56
CA LEU A 37 2.27 1.78 -6.87
C LEU A 37 3.52 0.95 -7.12
N ASN A 38 4.65 1.63 -7.30
CA ASN A 38 5.95 0.98 -7.24
C ASN A 38 6.16 0.43 -5.83
N VAL A 39 6.33 -0.87 -5.71
CA VAL A 39 6.51 -1.57 -4.44
C VAL A 39 7.91 -2.13 -4.28
N ASP A 40 8.24 -2.36 -3.01
CA ASP A 40 9.48 -2.96 -2.56
C ASP A 40 9.19 -3.78 -1.30
N MET A 41 10.19 -4.51 -0.81
CA MET A 41 10.09 -5.31 0.40
C MET A 41 9.86 -4.44 1.64
N VAL A 42 9.08 -4.95 2.60
CA VAL A 42 8.94 -4.36 3.93
C VAL A 42 9.76 -5.18 4.93
N PRO A 43 10.82 -4.61 5.55
CA PRO A 43 11.66 -5.32 6.50
C PRO A 43 10.89 -5.85 7.73
N PRO A 44 11.46 -6.84 8.45
CA PRO A 44 10.91 -7.31 9.71
C PRO A 44 10.67 -6.17 10.71
N PHE A 45 9.56 -6.24 11.43
CA PHE A 45 9.17 -5.29 12.49
C PHE A 45 9.21 -3.81 12.08
N SER A 46 8.95 -3.53 10.80
CA SER A 46 9.06 -2.18 10.24
C SER A 46 7.82 -1.80 9.45
N SER A 47 7.71 -0.51 9.14
CA SER A 47 6.68 0.02 8.26
C SER A 47 7.31 0.74 7.08
N ARG A 48 6.68 0.65 5.91
CA ARG A 48 7.00 1.48 4.75
C ARG A 48 5.77 2.20 4.24
N THR A 49 5.98 3.41 3.72
CA THR A 49 4.93 4.20 3.08
C THR A 49 5.12 4.25 1.57
N PHE A 50 4.11 3.78 0.85
CA PHE A 50 4.03 3.85 -0.60
C PHE A 50 3.13 5.02 -1.00
N TRP A 51 3.73 6.02 -1.65
CA TRP A 51 3.05 7.27 -1.99
C TRP A 51 2.28 7.12 -3.29
N ILE A 52 1.02 7.56 -3.30
CA ILE A 52 0.17 7.49 -4.48
C ILE A 52 0.59 8.59 -5.45
N PRO A 53 1.02 8.27 -6.68
CA PRO A 53 1.48 9.28 -7.62
C PRO A 53 0.34 10.19 -8.06
N GLY A 54 0.59 11.49 -8.18
CA GLY A 54 -0.37 12.50 -8.63
C GLY A 54 -1.24 13.12 -7.52
N ASN A 55 -1.93 14.21 -7.84
CA ASN A 55 -2.80 14.93 -6.89
C ASN A 55 -4.10 14.14 -6.63
N VAL A 56 -4.08 13.23 -5.66
CA VAL A 56 -5.32 12.68 -5.10
C VAL A 56 -5.91 13.73 -4.15
N SER A 57 -7.03 14.34 -4.56
CA SER A 57 -7.66 15.42 -3.79
C SER A 57 -8.18 14.92 -2.45
N ALA A 58 -8.11 15.81 -1.47
CA ALA A 58 -8.08 15.50 -0.05
C ALA A 58 -9.43 15.18 0.61
N ASN A 59 -10.55 15.14 -0.11
CA ASN A 59 -11.85 15.17 0.58
C ASN A 59 -12.33 13.79 1.08
N SER A 60 -11.72 12.69 0.63
CA SER A 60 -11.89 11.37 1.25
C SER A 60 -10.82 10.39 0.77
N LEU A 61 -9.99 9.89 1.68
CA LEU A 61 -9.09 8.75 1.41
C LEU A 61 -9.78 7.41 1.68
N ASN A 62 -11.05 7.31 1.28
CA ASN A 62 -11.76 6.05 1.26
C ASN A 62 -11.40 5.31 -0.03
N GLY A 63 -10.79 4.14 0.12
CA GLY A 63 -10.31 3.37 -1.00
C GLY A 63 -10.30 1.88 -0.74
N THR A 64 -10.08 1.15 -1.81
CA THR A 64 -9.66 -0.24 -1.72
C THR A 64 -8.17 -0.30 -2.00
N VAL A 65 -7.42 -1.01 -1.17
CA VAL A 65 -6.04 -1.38 -1.43
C VAL A 65 -5.99 -2.88 -1.66
N THR A 66 -5.42 -3.30 -2.77
CA THR A 66 -5.08 -4.70 -3.02
C THR A 66 -3.56 -4.83 -2.91
N VAL A 67 -3.10 -5.72 -2.03
CA VAL A 67 -1.68 -6.02 -1.82
C VAL A 67 -1.42 -7.43 -2.30
N THR A 68 -0.39 -7.63 -3.13
CA THR A 68 0.09 -8.97 -3.49
C THR A 68 1.48 -9.19 -2.92
N VAL A 69 1.61 -10.21 -2.08
CA VAL A 69 2.88 -10.66 -1.51
C VAL A 69 3.36 -11.94 -2.19
N VAL A 70 4.67 -12.16 -2.20
CA VAL A 70 5.30 -13.38 -2.70
C VAL A 70 5.96 -14.09 -1.54
N ASN A 71 5.65 -15.38 -1.33
CA ASN A 71 6.29 -16.20 -0.31
C ASN A 71 7.59 -16.85 -0.84
N ASP A 72 8.35 -17.51 0.03
CA ASP A 72 9.65 -18.13 -0.29
C ASP A 72 9.56 -19.25 -1.34
N GLN A 73 8.36 -19.79 -1.58
CA GLN A 73 8.09 -20.79 -2.61
C GLN A 73 7.72 -20.15 -3.96
N GLY A 74 7.73 -18.82 -4.06
CA GLY A 74 7.32 -18.06 -5.24
C GLY A 74 5.80 -17.93 -5.41
N ALA A 75 5.00 -18.42 -4.47
CA ALA A 75 3.55 -18.30 -4.53
C ALA A 75 3.10 -16.86 -4.27
N ARG A 76 2.13 -16.39 -5.06
CA ARG A 76 1.54 -15.05 -4.93
C ARG A 76 0.26 -15.12 -4.10
N ILE A 77 0.20 -14.35 -3.02
CA ILE A 77 -0.96 -14.22 -2.15
C ILE A 77 -1.49 -12.80 -2.28
N SER A 78 -2.77 -12.63 -2.59
CA SER A 78 -3.38 -11.30 -2.77
C SER A 78 -4.48 -11.05 -1.76
N GLU A 79 -4.37 -9.94 -1.05
CA GLU A 79 -5.33 -9.53 -0.03
C GLU A 79 -5.92 -8.16 -0.38
N ARG A 80 -7.21 -7.99 -0.10
CA ARG A 80 -7.96 -6.78 -0.41
C ARG A 80 -8.47 -6.13 0.87
N TYR A 81 -8.10 -4.87 1.07
CA TYR A 81 -8.44 -4.09 2.25
C TYR A 81 -9.28 -2.88 1.87
N HIS A 82 -10.36 -2.66 2.61
CA HIS A 82 -10.99 -1.35 2.67
C HIS A 82 -10.21 -0.48 3.63
N VAL A 83 -9.76 0.68 3.16
CA VAL A 83 -9.00 1.62 3.98
C VAL A 83 -9.65 2.99 3.93
N ALA A 84 -9.74 3.60 5.10
CA ALA A 84 -10.14 4.98 5.29
C ALA A 84 -8.95 5.80 5.79
N GLU A 85 -9.13 7.11 5.86
CA GLU A 85 -8.23 7.98 6.60
C GLU A 85 -8.29 7.65 8.09
N GLY A 86 -7.14 7.65 8.76
CA GLY A 86 -7.01 7.49 10.20
C GLY A 86 -6.55 8.79 10.84
#